data_AF-A0A812TF23-F1
#
_entry.id   AF-A0A812TF23-F1
#
_cell.length_a   1.000
_cell.length_b   1.000
_cell.length_c   1.000
_cell.angle_alpha   90.00
_cell.angle_beta   90.00
_cell.angle_gamma   90.00
#
_symmetry.space_group_name_H-M   'P 1'
#
loop_
_entity.id
_entity.type
_entity.pdbx_description
1 polymer ?
#
loop_
_entity_poly.entity_id
_entity_poly.type
_entity_poly.pdbx_seq_one_letter_code
_entity_poly.pdbx_strand_id
1 'polypeptide(L)'
;MIRAGSRFCLEQNAGRLPFGVAQAMPTTDIQGLRVEAQVGKSFRNEIAPRQGLTRQREFTQAEIEWFVKPNAKDMKKFKAVKSLELLLFSSDQQLAGGSPKKVAIGDAVASGMVNNETLGYFIARTYLFLVSLGIKPDHCRFRQHLPTEMAHYATDCWDAEIETCYGWLECVGIADRACFDLSAHAKAAKVDLAFRETLEKPIEMEVLRLTKDAGIKVMKTFGKNGRPIKEWLEKLPQDDLKCLIADVTAAGSASRTVDLPDEKTEDCKFLPEHVVCETKKEKQSTTTFTPGVVEPSFGIDRILFSVLEHTYYARPKEASDEKQTRGVLSFPSAIAPYKMAILPQDQRIQRDEKYPDLMYLMQTQAVGVFVVAASAVTTLILSLGTLG
;
A
#
# COMPACT_ATOMS: atom_id res chain seq x y z
N MET A 1 12.49 8.76 -9.63
CA MET A 1 12.51 7.73 -8.57
C MET A 1 11.88 6.42 -9.02
N ILE A 2 10.62 6.39 -9.50
CA ILE A 2 9.91 5.13 -9.85
C ILE A 2 10.59 4.31 -10.96
N ARG A 3 11.15 4.94 -12.01
CA ARG A 3 11.91 4.28 -13.10
C ARG A 3 13.07 3.40 -12.61
N ALA A 4 13.71 3.80 -11.52
CA ALA A 4 14.87 3.10 -10.95
C ALA A 4 14.48 2.19 -9.79
N GLY A 5 13.29 2.36 -9.18
CA GLY A 5 12.85 1.56 -8.04
C GLY A 5 12.27 0.21 -8.47
N SER A 6 11.15 0.19 -9.20
CA SER A 6 10.40 -1.06 -9.43
C SER A 6 11.17 -2.10 -10.25
N ARG A 7 11.85 -1.69 -11.33
CA ARG A 7 12.65 -2.60 -12.16
C ARG A 7 13.90 -3.11 -11.42
N PHE A 8 14.59 -2.24 -10.70
CA PHE A 8 15.74 -2.63 -9.88
C PHE A 8 15.31 -3.58 -8.75
N CYS A 9 14.25 -3.25 -8.01
CA CYS A 9 13.73 -4.11 -6.94
C CYS A 9 13.22 -5.45 -7.49
N LEU A 10 12.64 -5.46 -8.69
CA LEU A 10 12.28 -6.69 -9.36
C LEU A 10 13.52 -7.54 -9.69
N GLU A 11 14.61 -6.92 -10.18
CA GLU A 11 15.90 -7.58 -10.39
C GLU A 11 16.47 -8.11 -9.06
N GLN A 12 16.34 -7.37 -7.95
CA GLN A 12 16.71 -7.84 -6.60
C GLN A 12 15.88 -9.03 -6.15
N ASN A 13 14.64 -9.17 -6.61
CA ASN A 13 13.80 -10.35 -6.38
C ASN A 13 13.94 -11.42 -7.47
N ALA A 14 15.05 -11.42 -8.21
CA ALA A 14 15.34 -12.38 -9.28
C ALA A 14 14.25 -12.47 -10.35
N GLY A 15 13.56 -11.36 -10.63
CA GLY A 15 12.50 -11.31 -11.64
C GLY A 15 11.21 -12.01 -11.25
N ARG A 16 10.93 -12.20 -9.95
CA ARG A 16 9.76 -12.96 -9.47
C ARG A 16 8.69 -12.05 -8.84
N LEU A 17 7.42 -12.43 -9.02
CA LEU A 17 6.27 -11.88 -8.30
C LEU A 17 5.70 -12.92 -7.32
N PRO A 18 5.01 -12.51 -6.25
CA PRO A 18 4.89 -11.13 -5.76
C PRO A 18 6.13 -10.66 -4.97
N PHE A 19 6.30 -9.34 -4.82
CA PHE A 19 7.33 -8.73 -3.95
C PHE A 19 6.90 -7.35 -3.43
N GLY A 20 7.52 -6.87 -2.36
CA GLY A 20 7.30 -5.52 -1.83
C GLY A 20 8.54 -4.62 -1.98
N VAL A 21 8.38 -3.29 -2.09
CA VAL A 21 9.48 -2.30 -2.26
C VAL A 21 9.60 -1.26 -1.12
N ALA A 22 10.83 -1.09 -0.61
CA ALA A 22 11.30 -0.16 0.44
C ALA A 22 12.30 0.78 -0.16
N GLN A 23 12.38 1.96 0.41
CA GLN A 23 13.69 2.53 0.69
C GLN A 23 13.82 2.85 2.17
N ALA A 24 14.64 2.07 2.86
CA ALA A 24 15.29 2.44 4.11
C ALA A 24 16.70 1.82 4.10
N MET A 25 17.72 2.61 4.48
CA MET A 25 19.08 2.08 4.69
C MET A 25 19.09 1.08 5.87
N PRO A 26 20.15 0.25 5.99
CA PRO A 26 20.16 -1.19 5.69
C PRO A 26 19.41 -2.11 6.70
N THR A 27 18.76 -3.11 6.11
CA THR A 27 18.53 -4.53 6.53
C THR A 27 17.75 -4.87 7.80
N THR A 28 16.64 -5.61 7.61
CA THR A 28 16.32 -6.77 8.45
C THR A 28 15.70 -7.87 7.59
N ASP A 29 16.36 -9.02 7.53
CA ASP A 29 15.90 -10.22 6.84
C ASP A 29 14.69 -10.82 7.60
N ILE A 30 13.50 -10.77 7.00
CA ILE A 30 12.33 -11.50 7.49
C ILE A 30 12.14 -12.73 6.60
N GLN A 31 12.55 -13.89 7.12
CA GLN A 31 12.36 -15.25 6.60
C GLN A 31 11.41 -15.37 5.38
N GLY A 32 12.02 -15.45 4.19
CA GLY A 32 11.40 -15.96 2.96
C GLY A 32 10.40 -15.05 2.24
N LEU A 33 10.20 -13.80 2.67
CA LEU A 33 9.36 -12.82 1.96
C LEU A 33 10.11 -11.49 1.90
N ARG A 34 10.60 -11.11 0.71
CA ARG A 34 11.22 -9.80 0.49
C ARG A 34 10.12 -8.75 0.36
N VAL A 35 9.78 -8.17 1.51
CA VAL A 35 9.00 -6.95 1.60
C VAL A 35 10.00 -5.88 1.96
N GLU A 36 9.97 -4.83 1.17
CA GLU A 36 10.69 -3.62 1.45
C GLU A 36 9.55 -2.53 1.66
N ALA A 37 9.68 -1.54 2.59
CA ALA A 37 8.81 -0.36 2.87
C ALA A 37 9.57 1.00 2.91
N GLN A 38 9.06 2.11 2.35
CA GLN A 38 9.68 3.45 2.47
C GLN A 38 9.24 4.14 3.76
N VAL A 39 10.18 4.71 4.53
CA VAL A 39 9.86 5.58 5.68
C VAL A 39 10.49 6.94 5.46
N GLY A 40 9.68 8.00 5.45
CA GLY A 40 10.18 9.33 5.11
C GLY A 40 9.22 10.46 5.47
N LYS A 41 9.70 11.69 5.25
CA LYS A 41 8.90 12.90 5.40
C LYS A 41 8.07 13.14 4.14
N SER A 42 6.80 13.44 4.35
CA SER A 42 5.84 13.86 3.34
C SER A 42 5.33 15.24 3.65
N PHE A 43 5.02 15.99 2.59
CA PHE A 43 4.60 17.38 2.69
C PHE A 43 3.25 17.56 2.01
N ARG A 44 2.32 18.22 2.69
CA ARG A 44 1.04 18.65 2.13
C ARG A 44 0.87 20.14 2.42
N ASN A 45 0.59 20.94 1.40
CA ASN A 45 0.34 22.38 1.58
C ASN A 45 -1.07 22.62 2.14
N GLU A 46 -1.30 22.15 3.35
CA GLU A 46 -2.58 22.19 4.04
C GLU A 46 -2.99 23.64 4.33
N ILE A 47 -4.24 23.96 3.96
CA ILE A 47 -4.80 25.31 4.05
C ILE A 47 -4.88 25.74 5.52
N ALA A 48 -5.41 24.86 6.37
CA ALA A 48 -5.60 25.12 7.80
C ALA A 48 -5.15 23.91 8.64
N PRO A 49 -3.87 23.84 9.04
CA PRO A 49 -3.37 22.87 10.01
C PRO A 49 -4.09 23.03 11.35
N ARG A 50 -4.53 21.93 11.97
CA ARG A 50 -5.31 21.93 13.23
C ARG A 50 -5.16 20.59 13.95
N GLN A 51 -5.63 20.52 15.20
CA GLN A 51 -5.68 19.26 15.99
C GLN A 51 -4.30 18.60 16.19
N GLY A 52 -3.24 19.41 16.28
CA GLY A 52 -1.89 18.94 16.60
C GLY A 52 -1.33 17.99 15.54
N LEU A 53 -0.99 16.77 15.97
CA LEU A 53 -0.36 15.73 15.13
C LEU A 53 -1.29 15.11 14.08
N THR A 54 -2.59 15.41 14.11
CA THR A 54 -3.55 14.76 13.19
C THR A 54 -3.62 15.43 11.81
N ARG A 55 -3.31 16.73 11.71
CA ARG A 55 -3.35 17.50 10.46
C ARG A 55 -2.22 18.53 10.38
N GLN A 56 -1.11 18.10 9.79
CA GLN A 56 0.15 18.86 9.67
C GLN A 56 0.50 19.15 8.20
N ARG A 57 1.48 20.04 8.00
CA ARG A 57 2.07 20.31 6.67
C ARG A 57 3.26 19.42 6.35
N GLU A 58 3.96 18.96 7.37
CA GLU A 58 5.04 17.97 7.31
C GLU A 58 4.70 16.87 8.31
N PHE A 59 4.80 15.62 7.86
CA PHE A 59 4.54 14.44 8.67
C PHE A 59 5.37 13.27 8.15
N THR A 60 5.58 12.26 8.99
CA THR A 60 6.28 11.03 8.63
C THR A 60 5.28 10.00 8.14
N GLN A 61 5.54 9.42 6.97
CA GLN A 61 4.81 8.25 6.47
C GLN A 61 5.73 7.03 6.40
N ALA A 62 5.13 5.87 6.59
CA ALA A 62 5.72 4.60 6.16
C ALA A 62 4.81 3.97 5.12
N GLU A 63 5.32 3.63 3.94
CA GLU A 63 4.53 3.12 2.82
C GLU A 63 5.12 1.80 2.33
N ILE A 64 4.25 0.83 2.04
CA ILE A 64 4.64 -0.46 1.45
C ILE A 64 4.01 -0.53 0.06
N GLU A 65 4.84 -0.75 -0.96
CA GLU A 65 4.37 -0.99 -2.31
C GLU A 65 4.45 -2.49 -2.60
N TRP A 66 3.32 -3.20 -2.58
CA TRP A 66 3.28 -4.66 -2.79
C TRP A 66 2.83 -5.02 -4.20
N PHE A 67 3.78 -5.41 -5.05
CA PHE A 67 3.57 -5.77 -6.44
C PHE A 67 3.07 -7.21 -6.57
N VAL A 68 1.91 -7.37 -7.21
CA VAL A 68 1.21 -8.63 -7.41
C VAL A 68 0.81 -8.84 -8.86
N LYS A 69 0.41 -10.08 -9.20
CA LYS A 69 -0.26 -10.33 -10.46
C LYS A 69 -1.68 -9.72 -10.39
N PRO A 70 -2.13 -8.94 -11.39
CA PRO A 70 -3.45 -8.28 -11.34
C PRO A 70 -4.62 -9.24 -11.08
N ASN A 71 -4.56 -10.44 -11.66
CA ASN A 71 -5.64 -11.42 -11.62
C ASN A 71 -5.34 -12.60 -10.66
N ALA A 72 -4.28 -12.53 -9.86
CA ALA A 72 -3.92 -13.57 -8.90
C ALA A 72 -3.28 -12.92 -7.67
N LYS A 73 -4.14 -12.49 -6.74
CA LYS A 73 -3.78 -11.77 -5.50
C LYS A 73 -3.86 -12.65 -4.26
N ASP A 74 -3.46 -13.92 -4.40
CA ASP A 74 -3.38 -14.87 -3.30
C ASP A 74 -2.19 -14.56 -2.38
N MET A 75 -2.32 -14.82 -1.09
CA MET A 75 -1.28 -14.55 -0.10
C MET A 75 -1.00 -15.79 0.72
N LYS A 76 0.15 -16.44 0.47
CA LYS A 76 0.54 -17.69 1.16
C LYS A 76 0.47 -17.60 2.69
N LYS A 77 0.79 -16.43 3.25
CA LYS A 77 0.77 -16.17 4.70
C LYS A 77 -0.62 -15.82 5.27
N PHE A 78 -1.64 -15.66 4.43
CA PHE A 78 -3.01 -15.34 4.85
C PHE A 78 -3.62 -16.40 5.76
N LYS A 79 -3.27 -17.68 5.53
CA LYS A 79 -3.70 -18.80 6.38
C LYS A 79 -3.38 -18.61 7.87
N ALA A 80 -2.29 -17.91 8.20
CA ALA A 80 -1.88 -17.66 9.57
C ALA A 80 -2.72 -16.58 10.29
N VAL A 81 -3.46 -15.76 9.54
CA VAL A 81 -4.24 -14.64 10.09
C VAL A 81 -5.74 -14.77 9.85
N LYS A 82 -6.20 -15.78 9.08
CA LYS A 82 -7.61 -15.94 8.67
C LYS A 82 -8.63 -15.92 9.82
N SER A 83 -8.25 -16.39 11.00
CA SER A 83 -9.13 -16.47 12.18
C SER A 83 -9.14 -15.20 13.02
N LEU A 84 -8.38 -14.17 12.63
CA LEU A 84 -8.31 -12.92 13.36
C LEU A 84 -9.61 -12.14 13.18
N GLU A 85 -10.31 -11.89 14.28
CA GLU A 85 -11.51 -11.08 14.30
C GLU A 85 -11.17 -9.59 14.37
N LEU A 86 -11.74 -8.83 13.46
CA LEU A 86 -11.50 -7.40 13.29
C LEU A 86 -12.83 -6.66 13.24
N LEU A 87 -12.85 -5.42 13.72
CA LEU A 87 -14.02 -4.56 13.57
C LEU A 87 -14.03 -3.97 12.15
N LEU A 88 -14.83 -4.54 11.25
CA LEU A 88 -14.92 -4.15 9.85
C LEU A 88 -16.19 -3.31 9.61
N PHE A 89 -16.05 -2.23 8.85
CA PHE A 89 -17.14 -1.33 8.46
C PHE A 89 -17.17 -1.18 6.94
N SER A 90 -17.85 -2.11 6.28
CA SER A 90 -17.99 -2.16 4.82
C SER A 90 -18.75 -0.96 4.27
N SER A 91 -18.59 -0.70 2.97
CA SER A 91 -19.33 0.35 2.25
C SER A 91 -20.86 0.15 2.37
N ASP A 92 -21.34 -1.08 2.20
CA ASP A 92 -22.77 -1.40 2.28
C ASP A 92 -23.36 -1.09 3.65
N GLN A 93 -22.60 -1.39 4.72
CA GLN A 93 -23.01 -1.05 6.09
C GLN A 93 -23.06 0.46 6.31
N GLN A 94 -22.09 1.21 5.77
CA GLN A 94 -22.09 2.67 5.86
C GLN A 94 -23.31 3.28 5.16
N LEU A 95 -23.58 2.85 3.92
CA LEU A 95 -24.72 3.33 3.14
C LEU A 95 -26.07 2.97 3.76
N ALA A 96 -26.15 1.82 4.45
CA ALA A 96 -27.34 1.41 5.19
C ALA A 96 -27.51 2.11 6.55
N GLY A 97 -26.58 3.00 6.95
CA GLY A 97 -26.59 3.64 8.27
C GLY A 97 -26.32 2.66 9.42
N GLY A 98 -25.64 1.56 9.13
CA GLY A 98 -25.28 0.52 10.09
C GLY A 98 -24.05 0.87 10.94
N SER A 99 -23.59 -0.12 11.69
CA SER A 99 -22.40 -0.04 12.53
C SER A 99 -21.33 -1.06 12.10
N PRO A 100 -20.06 -0.83 12.46
CA PRO A 100 -18.99 -1.81 12.26
C PRO A 100 -19.32 -3.14 12.94
N LYS A 101 -18.92 -4.27 12.34
CA LYS A 101 -19.12 -5.62 12.88
C LYS A 101 -17.79 -6.34 13.10
N LYS A 102 -17.71 -7.11 14.19
CA LYS A 102 -16.59 -8.05 14.38
C LYS A 102 -16.76 -9.21 13.41
N VAL A 103 -15.79 -9.40 12.53
CA VAL A 103 -15.78 -10.43 11.49
C VAL A 103 -14.37 -11.02 11.41
N ALA A 104 -14.25 -12.34 11.29
CA ALA A 104 -12.97 -12.97 11.01
C ALA A 104 -12.51 -12.58 9.59
N ILE A 105 -11.25 -12.17 9.44
CA ILE A 105 -10.76 -11.68 8.14
C ILE A 105 -10.85 -12.74 7.04
N GLY A 106 -10.77 -14.03 7.38
CA GLY A 106 -11.00 -15.15 6.47
C GLY A 106 -12.42 -15.18 5.91
N ASP A 107 -13.42 -14.94 6.77
CA ASP A 107 -14.84 -14.92 6.37
C ASP A 107 -15.16 -13.67 5.54
N ALA A 108 -14.52 -12.54 5.86
CA ALA A 108 -14.63 -11.31 5.08
C ALA A 108 -14.08 -11.48 3.65
N VAL A 109 -12.95 -12.17 3.49
CA VAL A 109 -12.41 -12.50 2.15
C VAL A 109 -13.29 -13.54 1.45
N ALA A 110 -13.73 -14.60 2.14
CA ALA A 110 -14.56 -15.65 1.55
C ALA A 110 -15.93 -15.17 1.07
N SER A 111 -16.51 -14.18 1.76
CA SER A 111 -17.79 -13.55 1.39
C SER A 111 -17.67 -12.49 0.29
N GLY A 112 -16.44 -12.10 -0.09
CA GLY A 112 -16.19 -11.02 -1.04
C GLY A 112 -16.30 -9.62 -0.44
N MET A 113 -16.48 -9.48 0.88
CA MET A 113 -16.45 -8.18 1.57
C MET A 113 -15.07 -7.52 1.41
N VAL A 114 -14.00 -8.29 1.57
CA VAL A 114 -12.62 -7.89 1.27
C VAL A 114 -12.20 -8.58 -0.01
N ASN A 115 -11.77 -7.81 -1.01
CA ASN A 115 -11.64 -8.29 -2.39
C ASN A 115 -10.71 -9.50 -2.58
N ASN A 116 -9.61 -9.60 -1.82
CA ASN A 116 -8.62 -10.68 -1.98
C ASN A 116 -7.80 -10.97 -0.73
N GLU A 117 -7.10 -12.11 -0.72
CA GLU A 117 -6.25 -12.56 0.40
C GLU A 117 -5.08 -11.60 0.70
N THR A 118 -4.52 -10.96 -0.33
CA THR A 118 -3.41 -9.99 -0.14
C THR A 118 -3.89 -8.79 0.67
N LEU A 119 -5.03 -8.21 0.29
CA LEU A 119 -5.64 -7.09 1.02
C LEU A 119 -6.03 -7.50 2.44
N GLY A 120 -6.69 -8.66 2.60
CA GLY A 120 -7.04 -9.21 3.90
C GLY A 120 -5.82 -9.47 4.80
N TYR A 121 -4.72 -9.95 4.23
CA TYR A 121 -3.47 -10.14 4.97
C TYR A 121 -2.90 -8.82 5.49
N PHE A 122 -2.85 -7.78 4.65
CA PHE A 122 -2.36 -6.47 5.08
C PHE A 122 -3.26 -5.82 6.13
N ILE A 123 -4.59 -5.91 5.98
CA ILE A 123 -5.55 -5.48 7.01
C ILE A 123 -5.24 -6.16 8.35
N ALA A 124 -5.12 -7.49 8.35
CA ALA A 124 -4.83 -8.26 9.57
C ALA A 124 -3.45 -7.93 10.17
N ARG A 125 -2.41 -7.77 9.34
CA ARG A 125 -1.07 -7.42 9.81
C ARG A 125 -1.00 -6.00 10.36
N THR A 126 -1.71 -5.06 9.75
CA THR A 126 -1.86 -3.69 10.25
C THR A 126 -2.55 -3.69 11.60
N TYR A 127 -3.62 -4.46 11.79
CA TYR A 127 -4.26 -4.59 13.10
C TYR A 127 -3.29 -5.10 14.17
N LEU A 128 -2.61 -6.21 13.90
CA LEU A 128 -1.66 -6.80 14.85
C LEU A 128 -0.55 -5.82 15.21
N PHE A 129 -0.06 -5.06 14.23
CA PHE A 129 0.89 -4.00 14.43
C PHE A 129 0.33 -2.91 15.35
N LEU A 130 -0.81 -2.31 15.03
CA LEU A 130 -1.42 -1.25 15.83
C LEU A 130 -1.70 -1.68 17.27
N VAL A 131 -2.26 -2.88 17.47
CA VAL A 131 -2.50 -3.43 18.82
C VAL A 131 -1.19 -3.65 19.58
N SER A 132 -0.13 -4.10 18.90
CA SER A 132 1.19 -4.26 19.53
C SER A 132 1.82 -2.93 19.99
N LEU A 133 1.42 -1.80 19.38
CA LEU A 133 1.80 -0.46 19.80
C LEU A 133 1.00 0.06 21.01
N GLY A 134 -0.03 -0.66 21.46
CA GLY A 134 -0.86 -0.26 22.60
C GLY A 134 -2.18 0.38 22.20
N ILE A 135 -2.57 0.30 20.92
CA ILE A 135 -3.92 0.68 20.49
C ILE A 135 -4.93 -0.33 21.07
N LYS A 136 -5.98 0.18 21.71
CA LYS A 136 -7.05 -0.64 22.27
C LYS A 136 -7.87 -1.29 21.14
N PRO A 137 -8.03 -2.64 21.13
CA PRO A 137 -8.75 -3.36 20.08
C PRO A 137 -10.16 -2.85 19.77
N ASP A 138 -10.95 -2.53 20.79
CA ASP A 138 -12.35 -2.08 20.59
C ASP A 138 -12.45 -0.65 20.03
N HIS A 139 -11.34 0.09 19.99
CA HIS A 139 -11.22 1.45 19.44
C HIS A 139 -10.40 1.47 18.13
N CYS A 140 -10.27 0.32 17.47
CA CYS A 140 -9.60 0.17 16.18
C CYS A 140 -10.57 -0.51 15.20
N ARG A 141 -10.90 0.16 14.10
CA ARG A 141 -11.75 -0.41 13.05
C ARG A 141 -11.12 -0.28 11.68
N PHE A 142 -11.60 -1.07 10.73
CA PHE A 142 -11.26 -0.93 9.32
C PHE A 142 -12.50 -0.50 8.56
N ARG A 143 -12.47 0.71 7.99
CA ARG A 143 -13.58 1.28 7.22
C ARG A 143 -13.27 1.18 5.73
N GLN A 144 -14.17 0.58 4.96
CA GLN A 144 -14.05 0.53 3.52
C GLN A 144 -14.39 1.89 2.92
N HIS A 145 -13.69 2.32 1.87
CA HIS A 145 -14.06 3.53 1.13
C HIS A 145 -15.42 3.37 0.46
N LEU A 146 -16.20 4.46 0.44
CA LEU A 146 -17.42 4.50 -0.37
C LEU A 146 -17.07 4.60 -1.86
N PRO A 147 -17.96 4.19 -2.78
CA PRO A 147 -17.74 4.31 -4.22
C PRO A 147 -17.42 5.74 -4.68
N THR A 148 -17.91 6.76 -3.97
CA THR A 148 -17.64 8.19 -4.25
C THR A 148 -16.30 8.68 -3.70
N GLU A 149 -15.72 7.97 -2.74
CA GLU A 149 -14.43 8.28 -2.11
C GLU A 149 -13.28 7.53 -2.77
N MET A 150 -13.58 6.36 -3.35
CA MET A 150 -12.62 5.56 -4.08
C MET A 150 -11.95 6.39 -5.18
N ALA A 151 -10.62 6.38 -5.19
CA ALA A 151 -9.88 6.87 -6.34
C ALA A 151 -10.32 6.08 -7.58
N HIS A 152 -10.48 6.76 -8.72
CA HIS A 152 -10.95 6.18 -9.98
C HIS A 152 -10.15 4.97 -10.49
N TYR A 153 -8.98 4.70 -9.90
CA TYR A 153 -8.09 3.59 -10.21
C TYR A 153 -8.04 2.49 -9.13
N ALA A 154 -8.58 2.73 -7.94
CA ALA A 154 -8.57 1.76 -6.86
C ALA A 154 -9.69 0.72 -7.05
N THR A 155 -9.37 -0.54 -6.81
CA THR A 155 -10.33 -1.65 -6.91
C THR A 155 -11.02 -1.96 -5.58
N ASP A 156 -10.33 -1.73 -4.47
CA ASP A 156 -10.84 -1.80 -3.10
C ASP A 156 -9.90 -0.98 -2.20
N CYS A 157 -10.42 -0.37 -1.14
CA CYS A 157 -9.62 0.44 -0.22
C CYS A 157 -10.22 0.41 1.19
N TRP A 158 -9.36 0.18 2.18
CA TRP A 158 -9.73 0.08 3.59
C TRP A 158 -8.83 0.95 4.45
N ASP A 159 -9.44 1.81 5.26
CA ASP A 159 -8.73 2.65 6.22
C ASP A 159 -8.77 2.00 7.61
N ALA A 160 -7.60 1.80 8.23
CA ALA A 160 -7.52 1.57 9.66
C ALA A 160 -7.76 2.90 10.38
N GLU A 161 -8.92 2.99 11.03
CA GLU A 161 -9.33 4.14 11.82
C GLU A 161 -9.20 3.82 13.30
N ILE A 162 -8.63 4.76 14.06
CA ILE A 162 -8.50 4.67 15.51
C ILE A 162 -9.39 5.74 16.13
N GLU A 163 -10.21 5.35 17.10
CA GLU A 163 -11.04 6.29 17.83
C GLU A 163 -10.18 7.13 18.78
N THR A 164 -10.37 8.45 18.75
CA THR A 164 -9.63 9.42 19.55
C THR A 164 -10.60 10.43 20.14
N CYS A 165 -10.11 11.37 20.94
CA CYS A 165 -10.89 12.52 21.42
C CYS A 165 -11.43 13.42 20.29
N TYR A 166 -10.92 13.27 19.07
CA TYR A 166 -11.43 13.95 17.86
C TYR A 166 -12.37 13.07 17.01
N GLY A 167 -12.74 11.88 17.50
CA GLY A 167 -13.51 10.88 16.77
C GLY A 167 -12.61 9.87 16.05
N TRP A 168 -13.17 9.19 15.04
CA TRP A 168 -12.46 8.19 14.24
C TRP A 168 -11.45 8.86 13.31
N LEU A 169 -10.17 8.58 13.53
CA LEU A 169 -9.06 9.13 12.78
C LEU A 169 -8.44 8.04 11.89
N GLU A 170 -8.44 8.28 10.58
CA GLU A 170 -7.71 7.47 9.60
C GLU A 170 -6.20 7.53 9.89
N CYS A 171 -5.61 6.38 10.22
CA CYS A 171 -4.20 6.26 10.59
C CYS A 171 -3.39 5.42 9.58
N VAL A 172 -4.04 4.49 8.89
CA VAL A 172 -3.42 3.67 7.84
C VAL A 172 -4.40 3.50 6.68
N GLY A 173 -4.05 3.92 5.48
CA GLY A 173 -4.80 3.58 4.27
C GLY A 173 -4.27 2.28 3.66
N ILE A 174 -5.14 1.36 3.26
CA ILE A 174 -4.77 0.09 2.63
C ILE A 174 -5.51 -0.02 1.30
N ALA A 175 -4.85 0.36 0.22
CA ALA A 175 -5.45 0.50 -1.10
C ALA A 175 -4.99 -0.60 -2.07
N ASP A 176 -5.90 -1.13 -2.87
CA ASP A 176 -5.58 -1.95 -4.04
C ASP A 176 -5.66 -1.08 -5.30
N ARG A 177 -4.53 -0.50 -5.70
CA ARG A 177 -4.41 0.50 -6.77
C ARG A 177 -4.33 -0.10 -8.18
N ALA A 178 -4.51 -1.43 -8.28
CA ALA A 178 -4.36 -2.17 -9.53
C ALA A 178 -3.06 -1.78 -10.26
N CYS A 179 -3.11 -1.55 -11.57
CA CYS A 179 -1.92 -1.27 -12.39
C CYS A 179 -1.74 0.22 -12.75
N PHE A 180 -2.46 1.12 -12.09
CA PHE A 180 -2.57 2.52 -12.52
C PHE A 180 -1.24 3.27 -12.48
N ASP A 181 -0.53 3.21 -11.35
CA ASP A 181 0.71 3.99 -11.16
C ASP A 181 1.78 3.60 -12.18
N LEU A 182 2.01 2.29 -12.34
CA LEU A 182 2.97 1.79 -13.32
C LEU A 182 2.55 2.15 -14.76
N SER A 183 1.27 2.08 -15.08
CA SER A 183 0.77 2.42 -16.43
C SER A 183 0.90 3.92 -16.73
N ALA A 184 0.53 4.77 -15.77
CA ALA A 184 0.65 6.22 -15.89
C ALA A 184 2.11 6.66 -16.04
N HIS A 185 3.01 6.11 -15.21
CA HIS A 185 4.44 6.40 -15.30
C HIS A 185 5.07 5.84 -16.59
N ALA A 186 4.69 4.64 -17.02
CA ALA A 186 5.16 4.07 -18.29
C ALA A 186 4.80 4.97 -19.47
N LYS A 187 3.54 5.45 -19.52
CA LYS A 187 3.05 6.36 -20.56
C LYS A 187 3.78 7.70 -20.54
N ALA A 188 3.86 8.35 -19.38
CA ALA A 188 4.48 9.68 -19.24
C ALA A 188 6.00 9.64 -19.51
N ALA A 189 6.69 8.63 -18.99
CA ALA A 189 8.14 8.50 -19.16
C ALA A 189 8.53 7.87 -20.50
N LYS A 190 7.56 7.30 -21.25
CA LYS A 190 7.80 6.48 -22.45
C LYS A 190 8.78 5.33 -22.17
N VAL A 191 8.61 4.68 -21.02
CA VAL A 191 9.46 3.59 -20.55
C VAL A 191 8.62 2.35 -20.31
N ASP A 192 9.11 1.20 -20.76
CA ASP A 192 8.48 -0.08 -20.49
C ASP A 192 8.71 -0.52 -19.03
N LEU A 193 7.60 -0.60 -18.29
CA LEU A 193 7.53 -1.10 -16.91
C LEU A 193 6.71 -2.41 -16.81
N ALA A 194 6.44 -3.06 -17.94
CA ALA A 194 5.69 -4.31 -17.94
C ALA A 194 6.53 -5.46 -17.36
N PHE A 195 5.87 -6.31 -16.60
CA PHE A 195 6.44 -7.55 -16.10
C PHE A 195 6.31 -8.65 -17.15
N ARG A 196 7.35 -9.47 -17.28
CA ARG A 196 7.39 -10.60 -18.20
C ARG A 196 7.78 -11.85 -17.44
N GLU A 197 6.95 -12.88 -17.51
CA GLU A 197 7.28 -14.19 -16.96
C GLU A 197 7.25 -15.26 -18.04
N THR A 198 8.14 -16.23 -17.88
CA THR A 198 8.16 -17.42 -18.74
C THR A 198 7.06 -18.36 -18.26
N LEU A 199 6.22 -18.80 -19.20
CA LEU A 199 5.19 -19.79 -18.94
C LEU A 199 5.84 -21.16 -18.73
N GLU A 200 5.34 -21.93 -17.76
CA GLU A 200 5.84 -23.30 -17.52
C GLU A 200 5.67 -24.20 -18.75
N LYS A 201 4.58 -23.99 -19.49
CA LYS A 201 4.31 -24.64 -20.76
C LYS A 201 3.98 -23.57 -21.79
N PRO A 202 4.69 -23.52 -22.93
CA PRO A 202 4.34 -22.62 -24.00
C PRO A 202 2.93 -22.91 -24.51
N ILE A 203 2.14 -21.86 -24.70
CA ILE A 203 0.80 -21.96 -25.26
C ILE A 203 0.94 -21.83 -26.79
N GLU A 204 0.46 -22.83 -27.51
CA GLU A 204 0.30 -22.73 -28.96
C GLU A 204 -1.04 -22.06 -29.25
N MET A 205 -1.01 -20.91 -29.91
CA MET A 205 -2.21 -20.19 -30.30
C MET A 205 -2.23 -19.98 -31.80
N GLU A 206 -3.41 -20.13 -32.39
CA GLU A 206 -3.68 -19.71 -33.75
C GLU A 206 -4.12 -18.25 -33.71
N VAL A 207 -3.24 -17.36 -34.16
CA VAL A 207 -3.50 -15.91 -34.24
C VAL A 207 -3.67 -15.48 -35.68
N LEU A 208 -4.63 -14.60 -35.91
CA LEU A 208 -4.82 -13.95 -37.19
C LEU A 208 -3.83 -12.79 -37.30
N ARG A 209 -3.03 -12.80 -38.36
CA ARG A 209 -2.08 -11.74 -38.70
C ARG A 209 -2.39 -11.22 -40.09
N LEU A 210 -2.31 -9.90 -40.29
CA LEU A 210 -2.40 -9.32 -41.62
C LEU A 210 -1.33 -9.93 -42.53
N THR A 211 -1.74 -10.28 -43.76
CA THR A 211 -0.81 -10.65 -44.83
C THR A 211 0.04 -9.45 -45.25
N LYS A 212 1.24 -9.72 -45.79
CA LYS A 212 2.12 -8.64 -46.30
C LYS A 212 1.42 -7.77 -47.34
N ASP A 213 0.65 -8.39 -48.23
CA ASP A 213 -0.08 -7.69 -49.29
C ASP A 213 -1.19 -6.79 -48.73
N ALA A 214 -1.96 -7.26 -47.74
CA ALA A 214 -2.95 -6.42 -47.05
C ALA A 214 -2.28 -5.22 -46.39
N GLY A 215 -1.16 -5.43 -45.70
CA GLY A 215 -0.38 -4.34 -45.11
C GLY A 215 0.12 -3.32 -46.13
N ILE A 216 0.55 -3.76 -47.32
CA ILE A 216 0.94 -2.88 -48.42
C ILE A 216 -0.26 -2.08 -48.95
N LYS A 217 -1.42 -2.73 -49.09
CA LYS A 217 -2.64 -2.06 -49.55
C LYS A 217 -3.13 -1.00 -48.56
N VAL A 218 -3.13 -1.29 -47.26
CA VAL A 218 -3.42 -0.30 -46.21
C VAL A 218 -2.48 0.90 -46.33
N MET A 219 -1.17 0.68 -46.49
CA MET A 219 -0.20 1.77 -46.64
C MET A 219 -0.45 2.61 -47.91
N LYS A 220 -0.85 1.99 -49.02
CA LYS A 220 -1.17 2.70 -50.27
C LYS A 220 -2.47 3.50 -50.17
N THR A 221 -3.52 2.93 -49.60
CA THR A 221 -4.84 3.56 -49.49
C THR A 221 -4.82 4.78 -48.60
N PHE A 222 -4.18 4.69 -47.43
CA PHE A 222 -4.20 5.76 -46.43
C PHE A 222 -2.96 6.67 -46.47
N GLY A 223 -2.07 6.49 -47.46
CA GLY A 223 -0.95 7.38 -47.75
C GLY A 223 -0.11 7.73 -46.52
N LYS A 224 -0.08 9.02 -46.14
CA LYS A 224 0.70 9.54 -45.01
C LYS A 224 0.34 8.88 -43.67
N ASN A 225 -0.92 8.48 -43.49
CA ASN A 225 -1.42 7.84 -42.26
C ASN A 225 -1.41 6.30 -42.36
N GLY A 226 -1.01 5.74 -43.50
CA GLY A 226 -1.05 4.30 -43.74
C GLY A 226 -0.16 3.47 -42.82
N ARG A 227 0.99 4.00 -42.38
CA ARG A 227 1.83 3.31 -41.39
C ARG A 227 1.17 3.26 -40.01
N PRO A 228 0.74 4.38 -39.40
CA PRO A 228 -0.05 4.36 -38.16
C PRO A 228 -1.28 3.44 -38.20
N ILE A 229 -2.06 3.49 -39.29
CA ILE A 229 -3.29 2.69 -39.43
C ILE A 229 -2.97 1.19 -39.55
N LYS A 230 -1.89 0.85 -40.26
CA LYS A 230 -1.40 -0.54 -40.31
C LYS A 230 -0.97 -1.01 -38.91
N GLU A 231 -0.19 -0.21 -38.20
CA GLU A 231 0.26 -0.54 -36.84
C GLU A 231 -0.92 -0.65 -35.86
N TRP A 232 -1.99 0.11 -36.07
CA TRP A 232 -3.25 -0.01 -35.31
C TRP A 232 -3.97 -1.33 -35.60
N LEU A 233 -4.14 -1.70 -36.88
CA LEU A 233 -4.73 -2.99 -37.28
C LEU A 233 -3.97 -4.19 -36.70
N GLU A 234 -2.64 -4.13 -36.68
CA GLU A 234 -1.79 -5.19 -36.13
C GLU A 234 -1.87 -5.31 -34.60
N LYS A 235 -2.31 -4.25 -33.90
CA LYS A 235 -2.45 -4.19 -32.43
C LYS A 235 -3.87 -4.45 -31.93
N LEU A 236 -4.86 -4.56 -32.82
CA LEU A 236 -6.23 -4.87 -32.43
C LEU A 236 -6.31 -6.19 -31.64
N PRO A 237 -7.14 -6.27 -30.59
CA PRO A 237 -7.53 -7.54 -29.98
C PRO A 237 -8.06 -8.52 -31.03
N GLN A 238 -7.78 -9.82 -30.86
CA GLN A 238 -8.14 -10.84 -31.85
C GLN A 238 -9.64 -10.90 -32.12
N ASP A 239 -10.47 -10.66 -31.10
CA ASP A 239 -11.93 -10.65 -31.26
C ASP A 239 -12.40 -9.41 -32.04
N ASP A 240 -11.81 -8.24 -31.78
CA ASP A 240 -12.12 -7.01 -32.54
C ASP A 240 -11.67 -7.12 -34.00
N LEU A 241 -10.53 -7.75 -34.25
CA LEU A 241 -10.03 -8.02 -35.61
C LEU A 241 -10.98 -8.99 -36.34
N LYS A 242 -11.46 -10.05 -35.68
CA LYS A 242 -12.46 -10.97 -36.24
C LYS A 242 -13.77 -10.24 -36.55
N CYS A 243 -14.26 -9.40 -35.65
CA CYS A 243 -15.44 -8.58 -35.86
C CYS A 243 -15.27 -7.65 -37.06
N LEU A 244 -14.11 -6.97 -37.18
CA LEU A 244 -13.83 -6.11 -38.31
C LEU A 244 -13.80 -6.89 -39.64
N ILE A 245 -13.17 -8.08 -39.66
CA ILE A 245 -13.15 -8.95 -40.84
C ILE A 245 -14.58 -9.37 -41.22
N ALA A 246 -15.40 -9.76 -40.24
CA ALA A 246 -16.79 -10.14 -40.45
C ALA A 246 -17.62 -8.98 -41.03
N ASP A 247 -17.50 -7.78 -40.47
CA ASP A 247 -18.19 -6.58 -40.94
C ASP A 247 -17.81 -6.23 -42.39
N VAL A 248 -16.50 -6.23 -42.70
CA VAL A 248 -16.00 -5.92 -44.04
C VAL A 248 -16.46 -6.99 -45.05
N THR A 249 -16.50 -8.26 -44.65
CA THR A 249 -16.93 -9.37 -45.50
C THR A 249 -18.44 -9.31 -45.78
N ALA A 250 -19.24 -8.94 -44.78
CA ALA A 250 -20.70 -8.84 -44.92
C ALA A 250 -21.16 -7.61 -45.72
N ALA A 251 -20.56 -6.44 -45.47
CA ALA A 251 -21.00 -5.16 -46.03
C ALA A 251 -20.14 -4.67 -47.22
N GLY A 252 -19.07 -5.39 -47.57
CA GLY A 252 -18.10 -4.98 -48.60
C GLY A 252 -17.17 -3.83 -48.18
N SER A 253 -17.44 -3.20 -47.04
CA SER A 253 -16.56 -2.24 -46.36
C SER A 253 -17.03 -1.99 -44.93
N ALA A 254 -16.12 -1.60 -44.02
CA ALA A 254 -16.47 -1.19 -42.67
C ALA A 254 -15.64 0.03 -42.26
N SER A 255 -16.26 0.99 -41.59
CA SER A 255 -15.56 2.14 -41.02
C SER A 255 -15.20 1.89 -39.57
N ARG A 256 -14.00 2.32 -39.16
CA ARG A 256 -13.59 2.40 -37.76
C ARG A 256 -12.87 3.72 -37.52
N THR A 257 -13.13 4.31 -36.37
CA THR A 257 -12.38 5.46 -35.88
C THR A 257 -11.04 4.97 -35.36
N VAL A 258 -9.96 5.47 -35.93
CA VAL A 258 -8.58 5.09 -35.59
C VAL A 258 -7.90 6.25 -34.87
N ASP A 259 -7.34 5.97 -33.70
CA ASP A 259 -6.49 6.91 -32.97
C ASP A 259 -5.10 6.96 -33.62
N LEU A 260 -4.78 8.10 -34.22
CA LEU A 260 -3.47 8.39 -34.79
C LEU A 260 -2.52 8.96 -33.72
N PRO A 261 -1.20 8.93 -33.98
CA PRO A 261 -0.24 9.71 -33.20
C PRO A 261 -0.68 11.19 -33.09
N ASP A 262 -0.42 11.82 -31.94
CA ASP A 262 -0.77 13.21 -31.61
C ASP A 262 -2.26 13.48 -31.28
N GLU A 263 -2.97 12.49 -30.74
CA GLU A 263 -4.36 12.62 -30.25
C GLU A 263 -5.37 13.03 -31.34
N LYS A 264 -5.08 12.70 -32.61
CA LYS A 264 -6.00 12.89 -33.72
C LYS A 264 -6.74 11.59 -34.02
N THR A 265 -8.01 11.68 -34.33
CA THR A 265 -8.82 10.54 -34.77
C THR A 265 -9.11 10.64 -36.27
N GLU A 266 -9.03 9.52 -36.98
CA GLU A 266 -9.42 9.43 -38.40
C GLU A 266 -10.40 8.28 -38.62
N ASP A 267 -11.53 8.57 -39.27
CA ASP A 267 -12.48 7.55 -39.68
C ASP A 267 -11.98 6.83 -40.93
N CYS A 268 -11.46 5.62 -40.71
CA CYS A 268 -10.84 4.82 -41.76
C CYS A 268 -11.86 3.82 -42.32
N LYS A 269 -12.11 3.89 -43.64
CA LYS A 269 -12.94 2.92 -44.36
C LYS A 269 -12.09 1.73 -44.83
N PHE A 270 -12.28 0.58 -44.21
CA PHE A 270 -11.59 -0.66 -44.56
C PHE A 270 -12.36 -1.43 -45.65
N LEU A 271 -11.61 -1.98 -46.62
CA LEU A 271 -12.09 -2.81 -47.72
C LEU A 271 -11.61 -4.26 -47.49
N PRO A 272 -12.19 -5.27 -48.17
CA PRO A 272 -11.81 -6.67 -47.99
C PRO A 272 -10.30 -6.91 -48.16
N GLU A 273 -9.68 -6.15 -49.06
CA GLU A 273 -8.25 -6.23 -49.32
C GLU A 273 -7.34 -5.62 -48.24
N HIS A 274 -7.89 -4.82 -47.32
CA HIS A 274 -7.17 -4.23 -46.20
C HIS A 274 -7.06 -5.16 -44.98
N VAL A 275 -7.95 -6.15 -44.88
CA VAL A 275 -8.10 -7.02 -43.69
C VAL A 275 -7.82 -8.49 -44.00
N VAL A 276 -7.16 -8.79 -45.11
CA VAL A 276 -6.77 -10.16 -45.47
C VAL A 276 -5.74 -10.68 -44.46
N CYS A 277 -6.18 -11.62 -43.63
CA CYS A 277 -5.38 -12.23 -42.57
C CYS A 277 -5.06 -13.69 -42.87
N GLU A 278 -3.88 -14.13 -42.43
CA GLU A 278 -3.47 -15.52 -42.41
C GLU A 278 -3.44 -16.03 -40.98
N THR A 279 -3.80 -17.31 -40.79
CA THR A 279 -3.70 -17.97 -39.48
C THR A 279 -2.26 -18.39 -39.26
N LYS A 280 -1.61 -17.84 -38.23
CA LYS A 280 -0.27 -18.24 -37.82
C LYS A 280 -0.33 -18.97 -36.50
N LYS A 281 0.34 -20.12 -36.43
CA LYS A 281 0.64 -20.81 -35.18
C LYS A 281 1.79 -20.06 -34.52
N GLU A 282 1.47 -19.30 -33.48
CA GLU A 282 2.47 -18.63 -32.67
C GLU A 282 2.61 -19.40 -31.35
N LYS A 283 3.87 -19.66 -30.97
CA LYS A 283 4.20 -20.28 -29.69
C LYS A 283 4.50 -19.18 -28.69
N GLN A 284 3.57 -18.93 -27.77
CA GLN A 284 3.76 -17.97 -26.71
C GLN A 284 4.43 -18.65 -25.52
N SER A 285 5.72 -18.35 -25.30
CA SER A 285 6.49 -18.85 -24.16
C SER A 285 6.52 -17.88 -22.97
N THR A 286 6.08 -16.64 -23.16
CA THR A 286 6.10 -15.58 -22.15
C THR A 286 4.79 -14.83 -22.11
N THR A 287 4.31 -14.50 -20.90
CA THR A 287 3.21 -13.57 -20.71
C THR A 287 3.74 -12.22 -20.25
N THR A 288 3.11 -11.14 -20.72
CA THR A 288 3.47 -9.76 -20.41
C THR A 288 2.26 -9.06 -19.81
N PHE A 289 2.42 -8.44 -18.65
CA PHE A 289 1.35 -7.67 -18.00
C PHE A 289 1.93 -6.59 -17.10
N THR A 290 1.13 -5.57 -16.78
CA THR A 290 1.49 -4.57 -15.78
C THR A 290 1.12 -5.09 -14.38
N PRO A 291 2.06 -5.19 -13.43
CA PRO A 291 1.75 -5.61 -12.07
C PRO A 291 0.66 -4.77 -11.41
N GLY A 292 -0.15 -5.43 -10.58
CA GLY A 292 -1.03 -4.77 -9.62
C GLY A 292 -0.25 -4.31 -8.39
N VAL A 293 -0.76 -3.33 -7.65
CA VAL A 293 -0.14 -2.80 -6.45
C VAL A 293 -1.15 -2.77 -5.30
N VAL A 294 -0.80 -3.38 -4.18
CA VAL A 294 -1.49 -3.21 -2.89
C VAL A 294 -0.60 -2.36 -1.99
N GLU A 295 -1.15 -1.28 -1.47
CA GLU A 295 -0.40 -0.24 -0.76
C GLU A 295 -0.99 0.02 0.64
N PRO A 296 -0.34 -0.50 1.69
CA PRO A 296 -0.48 0.01 3.05
C PRO A 296 0.36 1.29 3.26
N SER A 297 -0.30 2.42 3.54
CA SER A 297 0.30 3.71 3.86
C SER A 297 -0.01 4.12 5.30
N PHE A 298 1.02 4.21 6.14
CA PHE A 298 0.93 4.45 7.58
C PHE A 298 1.28 5.91 7.91
N GLY A 299 0.34 6.66 8.49
CA GLY A 299 0.57 7.98 9.04
C GLY A 299 1.18 7.89 10.44
N ILE A 300 2.52 7.91 10.54
CA ILE A 300 3.24 7.63 11.79
C ILE A 300 2.86 8.62 12.91
N ASP A 301 2.70 9.91 12.59
CA ASP A 301 2.35 10.95 13.55
C ASP A 301 0.93 10.75 14.12
N ARG A 302 -0.02 10.32 13.28
CA ARG A 302 -1.40 10.00 13.70
C ARG A 302 -1.45 8.74 14.57
N ILE A 303 -0.68 7.72 14.21
CA ILE A 303 -0.52 6.51 15.01
C ILE A 303 0.07 6.87 16.37
N LEU A 304 1.15 7.67 16.41
CA LEU A 304 1.79 8.11 17.64
C LEU A 304 0.81 8.88 18.54
N PHE A 305 0.05 9.82 17.97
CA PHE A 305 -1.00 10.52 18.70
C PHE A 305 -2.01 9.57 19.33
N SER A 306 -2.49 8.61 18.55
CA SER A 306 -3.48 7.62 19.01
C SER A 306 -2.91 6.70 20.11
N VAL A 307 -1.63 6.32 20.01
CA VAL A 307 -0.94 5.55 21.05
C VAL A 307 -0.81 6.36 22.34
N LEU A 308 -0.43 7.64 22.25
CA LEU A 308 -0.34 8.52 23.42
C LEU A 308 -1.69 8.60 24.15
N GLU A 309 -2.77 8.77 23.41
CA GLU A 309 -4.12 8.83 23.99
C GLU A 309 -4.53 7.49 24.61
N HIS A 310 -4.35 6.38 23.89
CA HIS A 310 -4.79 5.06 24.35
C HIS A 310 -3.99 4.50 25.52
N THR A 311 -2.74 4.95 25.68
CA THR A 311 -1.86 4.53 26.79
C THR A 311 -1.87 5.51 27.96
N TYR A 312 -2.50 6.67 27.84
CA TYR A 312 -2.62 7.62 28.94
C TYR A 312 -3.66 7.18 29.97
N TYR A 313 -3.29 7.25 31.25
CA TYR A 313 -4.25 7.22 32.37
C TYR A 313 -3.78 8.10 33.51
N ALA A 314 -4.73 8.60 34.31
CA ALA A 314 -4.47 9.31 35.54
C ALA A 314 -4.51 8.33 36.72
N ARG A 315 -3.47 8.30 37.56
CA ARG A 315 -3.48 7.47 38.77
C ARG A 315 -4.61 7.91 39.70
N PRO A 316 -5.35 6.96 40.33
CA PRO A 316 -6.31 7.29 41.37
C PRO A 316 -5.65 8.08 42.49
N LYS A 317 -6.38 9.02 43.09
CA LYS A 317 -5.90 9.71 44.30
C LYS A 317 -5.86 8.71 45.45
N GLU A 318 -4.71 8.59 46.11
CA GLU A 318 -4.64 7.94 47.41
C GLU A 318 -5.19 8.91 48.48
N ALA A 319 -5.81 8.37 49.53
CA ALA A 319 -6.51 9.17 50.55
C ALA A 319 -5.62 10.19 51.29
N SER A 320 -4.29 10.04 51.18
CA SER A 320 -3.28 10.91 51.80
C SER A 320 -2.67 11.96 50.86
N ASP A 321 -3.05 12.01 49.58
CA ASP A 321 -2.40 12.87 48.58
C ASP A 321 -3.29 14.11 48.28
N GLU A 322 -2.92 15.27 48.83
CA GLU A 322 -3.62 16.55 48.59
C GLU A 322 -3.40 17.12 47.16
N LYS A 323 -2.39 16.60 46.43
CA LYS A 323 -2.01 17.11 45.10
C LYS A 323 -2.52 16.22 43.95
N GLN A 324 -2.60 16.86 42.78
CA GLN A 324 -3.18 16.38 41.53
C GLN A 324 -2.81 14.94 41.14
N THR A 325 -3.76 14.28 40.46
CA THR A 325 -3.61 12.94 39.87
C THR A 325 -2.39 12.89 38.94
N ARG A 326 -1.46 11.96 39.19
CA ARG A 326 -0.27 11.78 38.35
C ARG A 326 -0.66 11.13 37.02
N GLY A 327 -0.35 11.77 35.89
CA GLY A 327 -0.52 11.17 34.57
C GLY A 327 0.55 10.10 34.30
N VAL A 328 0.14 9.01 33.65
CA VAL A 328 1.01 7.89 33.28
C VAL A 328 0.74 7.49 31.83
N LEU A 329 1.81 7.27 31.06
CA LEU A 329 1.76 6.65 29.75
C LEU A 329 2.19 5.18 29.88
N SER A 330 1.24 4.25 29.78
CA SER A 330 1.48 2.81 29.82
C SER A 330 1.86 2.27 28.44
N PHE A 331 2.98 2.74 27.89
CA PHE A 331 3.49 2.21 26.63
C PHE A 331 3.82 0.71 26.75
N PRO A 332 3.53 -0.10 25.72
CA PRO A 332 4.11 -1.43 25.60
C PRO A 332 5.64 -1.36 25.67
N SER A 333 6.25 -2.38 26.29
CA SER A 333 7.70 -2.43 26.50
C SER A 333 8.49 -2.29 25.20
N ALA A 334 7.97 -2.79 24.08
CA ALA A 334 8.58 -2.68 22.76
C ALA A 334 8.79 -1.22 22.32
N ILE A 335 7.86 -0.32 22.64
CA ILE A 335 7.90 1.08 22.18
C ILE A 335 8.16 2.11 23.29
N ALA A 336 8.23 1.67 24.55
CA ALA A 336 8.60 2.56 25.66
C ALA A 336 9.92 3.30 25.34
N PRO A 337 9.97 4.65 25.43
CA PRO A 337 11.18 5.40 25.09
C PRO A 337 12.41 4.96 25.90
N TYR A 338 12.17 4.57 27.14
CA TYR A 338 13.17 4.06 28.06
C TYR A 338 12.68 2.72 28.61
N LYS A 339 13.56 1.71 28.58
CA LYS A 339 13.20 0.35 29.00
C LYS A 339 13.36 0.14 30.50
N MET A 340 14.24 0.91 31.11
CA MET A 340 14.56 0.83 32.54
C MET A 340 14.93 2.21 33.07
N ALA A 341 14.50 2.48 34.31
CA ALA A 341 14.95 3.61 35.11
C ALA A 341 15.62 3.08 36.39
N ILE A 342 16.85 3.52 36.65
CA ILE A 342 17.60 3.20 37.88
C ILE A 342 17.53 4.42 38.80
N LEU A 343 16.84 4.26 39.92
CA LEU A 343 16.50 5.34 40.84
C LEU A 343 17.13 5.08 42.22
N PRO A 344 18.31 5.65 42.52
CA PRO A 344 18.92 5.51 43.83
C PRO A 344 18.08 6.28 44.87
N GLN A 345 17.68 5.58 45.94
CA GLN A 345 16.84 6.17 47.00
C GLN A 345 17.57 7.28 47.77
N ASP A 346 18.90 7.23 47.83
CA ASP A 346 19.75 8.13 48.61
C ASP A 346 21.07 8.40 47.88
N GLN A 347 21.66 9.57 48.10
CA GLN A 347 22.94 9.95 47.50
C GLN A 347 24.10 9.04 47.89
N ARG A 348 24.04 8.38 49.05
CA ARG A 348 25.04 7.39 49.48
C ARG A 348 25.14 6.21 48.52
N ILE A 349 24.01 5.78 47.95
CA ILE A 349 23.99 4.70 46.95
C ILE A 349 24.73 5.14 45.69
N GLN A 350 24.62 6.41 45.29
CA GLN A 350 25.35 6.94 44.13
C GLN A 350 26.86 7.03 44.35
N ARG A 351 27.30 7.08 45.60
CA ARG A 351 28.72 7.16 45.99
C ARG A 351 29.34 5.79 46.23
N ASP A 352 28.54 4.72 46.26
CA ASP A 352 29.03 3.35 46.36
C ASP A 352 29.66 2.94 45.02
N GLU A 353 30.84 2.33 45.07
CA GLU A 353 31.61 1.92 43.90
C GLU A 353 30.84 0.91 43.02
N LYS A 354 29.90 0.15 43.59
CA LYS A 354 29.06 -0.81 42.84
C LYS A 354 28.02 -0.12 41.97
N TYR A 355 27.64 1.12 42.28
CA TYR A 355 26.60 1.82 41.53
C TYR A 355 27.08 2.16 40.10
N PRO A 356 28.26 2.78 39.89
CA PRO A 356 28.85 2.93 38.55
C PRO A 356 28.98 1.60 37.78
N ASP A 357 29.40 0.51 38.43
CA ASP A 357 29.52 -0.80 37.79
C ASP A 357 28.17 -1.36 37.31
N LEU A 358 27.15 -1.25 38.15
CA LEU A 358 25.77 -1.61 37.79
C LEU A 358 25.27 -0.75 36.62
N MET A 359 25.52 0.55 36.64
CA MET A 359 25.13 1.46 35.56
C MET A 359 25.79 1.06 34.24
N TYR A 360 27.09 0.79 34.26
CA TYR A 360 27.85 0.36 33.08
C TYR A 360 27.34 -0.99 32.54
N LEU A 361 27.11 -1.96 33.42
CA LEU A 361 26.56 -3.27 33.04
C LEU A 361 25.18 -3.11 32.38
N MET A 362 24.30 -2.30 32.95
CA MET A 362 22.95 -2.10 32.41
C MET A 362 22.98 -1.33 31.08
N GLN A 363 23.85 -0.33 30.93
CA GLN A 363 23.99 0.41 29.65
C GLN A 363 24.57 -0.46 28.52
N THR A 364 25.44 -1.40 28.85
CA THR A 364 26.07 -2.29 27.85
C THR A 364 25.18 -3.47 27.49
N GLN A 365 24.32 -3.94 28.39
CA GLN A 365 23.43 -5.08 28.16
C GLN A 365 22.01 -4.68 27.71
N ALA A 366 21.54 -3.48 28.05
CA ALA A 366 20.17 -3.04 27.73
C ALA A 366 20.15 -1.90 26.71
N VAL A 367 19.34 -2.09 25.65
CA VAL A 367 19.05 -1.04 24.66
C VAL A 367 18.11 -0.02 25.30
N GLY A 368 18.61 1.17 25.63
CA GLY A 368 17.80 2.31 26.08
C GLY A 368 17.55 2.41 27.59
N VAL A 369 18.62 2.52 28.39
CA VAL A 369 18.55 2.83 29.82
C VAL A 369 18.46 4.34 30.04
N PHE A 370 17.48 4.81 30.83
CA PHE A 370 17.41 6.19 31.31
C PHE A 370 17.88 6.26 32.76
N VAL A 371 18.85 7.12 33.02
CA VAL A 371 19.38 7.32 34.35
C VAL A 371 18.78 8.60 34.90
N VAL A 372 17.99 8.51 35.97
CA VAL A 372 17.56 9.70 36.70
C VAL A 372 18.37 9.76 37.99
N ALA A 373 19.39 10.62 38.02
CA ALA A 373 20.03 10.96 39.28
C ALA A 373 18.95 11.57 40.20
N ALA A 374 18.90 11.16 41.47
CA ALA A 374 17.88 11.56 42.43
C ALA A 374 17.68 13.10 42.56
N SER A 375 18.67 13.91 42.18
CA SER A 375 18.56 15.38 42.12
C SER A 375 17.78 15.92 40.91
N ALA A 376 17.67 15.15 39.82
CA ALA A 376 16.98 15.52 38.58
C ALA A 376 15.50 15.10 38.55
N VAL A 377 15.06 14.24 39.48
CA VAL A 377 13.64 13.90 39.67
C VAL A 377 12.83 15.17 39.99
N THR A 378 13.44 16.12 40.72
CA THR A 378 12.81 17.41 41.00
C THR A 378 12.71 18.29 39.76
N THR A 379 13.69 18.27 38.86
CA THR A 379 13.73 19.16 37.68
C THR A 379 12.86 18.67 36.52
N LEU A 380 12.76 17.35 36.29
CA LEU A 380 11.89 16.80 35.24
C LEU A 380 10.40 16.87 35.60
N ILE A 381 10.09 16.88 36.90
CA ILE A 381 8.72 17.11 37.41
C ILE A 381 8.36 18.61 37.37
N LEU A 382 9.36 19.51 37.48
CA LEU A 382 9.13 20.96 37.46
C LEU A 382 9.11 21.56 36.04
N SER A 383 9.79 20.98 35.06
CA SER A 383 9.85 21.55 33.69
C SER A 383 8.58 21.32 32.84
N LEU A 384 7.64 20.50 33.30
CA LEU A 384 6.29 20.36 32.72
C LEU A 384 5.23 21.21 33.46
N GLY A 385 5.64 21.96 34.49
CA GLY A 385 4.76 22.81 35.31
C GLY A 385 4.81 24.31 34.98
N THR A 386 5.57 24.73 33.97
CA THR A 386 5.69 26.14 33.57
C THR A 386 5.66 26.30 32.05
N LEU A 387 4.51 25.99 31.44
CA LEU A 387 4.03 26.62 30.22
C LEU A 387 2.58 27.01 30.53
N GLY A 388 2.43 28.22 31.09
CA GLY A 388 1.15 28.92 31.20
C GLY A 388 0.80 29.61 29.90
#